data_AF-A0A7D6HEQ5-F1
#
_entry.id   AF-A0A7D6HEQ5-F1
#
_cell.length_a   1.000
_cell.length_b   1.000
_cell.length_c   1.000
_cell.angle_alpha   90.00
_cell.angle_beta   90.00
_cell.angle_gamma   90.00
#
_symmetry.space_group_name_H-M   'P 1'
#
loop_
_entity.id
_entity.type
_entity.pdbx_description
1 polymer ?
#
loop_
_entity_poly.entity_id
_entity_poly.type
_entity_poly.pdbx_seq_one_letter_code
_entity_poly.pdbx_strand_id
1 'polypeptide(L)' 'MELVYGAGLQINPVENVAIDVTYEHTKLSFEHTTLKNIKVGTWMLGVGYRF' A
#
# COMPACT_ATOMS: atom_id res chain seq x y z
N MET A 1 13.68 -3.46 13.33
CA MET A 1 12.92 -4.35 12.41
C MET A 1 11.75 -3.54 11.90
N GLU A 2 11.74 -3.19 10.61
CA GLU A 2 10.62 -2.45 10.01
C GLU A 2 9.58 -3.47 9.54
N LEU A 3 8.36 -3.36 10.04
CA LEU A 3 7.25 -4.24 9.69
C LEU A 3 6.31 -3.47 8.76
N VAL A 4 6.32 -3.87 7.49
CA VAL A 4 5.38 -3.42 6.47
C VAL A 4 4.34 -4.52 6.28
N TYR A 5 3.07 -4.18 6.41
CA TYR A 5 1.96 -5.07 6.11
C TYR A 5 0.95 -4.34 5.24
N GLY A 6 0.62 -4.96 4.10
CA GLY A 6 -0.31 -4.39 3.13
C GLY A 6 -1.34 -5.42 2.67
N ALA A 7 -2.48 -4.91 2.23
CA ALA A 7 -3.53 -5.69 1.59
C ALA A 7 -4.03 -4.92 0.37
N GLY A 8 -4.24 -5.63 -0.73
CA GLY A 8 -4.74 -5.05 -1.98
C GLY A 8 -5.83 -5.89 -2.59
N LEU A 9 -6.69 -5.23 -3.35
CA LEU A 9 -7.74 -5.82 -4.16
C LEU A 9 -7.63 -5.28 -5.58
N GLN A 10 -7.71 -6.17 -6.55
CA GLN A 10 -7.81 -5.80 -7.95
C GLN A 10 -9.10 -6.39 -8.53
N ILE A 11 -9.80 -5.58 -9.31
CA ILE A 11 -10.96 -5.99 -10.09
C ILE A 11 -10.71 -5.70 -11.57
N ASN A 12 -11.17 -6.60 -12.42
CA ASN A 12 -11.07 -6.46 -13.87
C ASN A 12 -12.49 -6.33 -14.43
N PRO A 13 -13.07 -5.12 -14.48
CA PRO A 13 -14.44 -4.93 -14.95
C PRO A 13 -14.63 -5.34 -16.42
N VAL A 14 -13.58 -5.22 -17.24
CA VAL A 14 -13.52 -5.72 -18.62
C VAL A 14 -12.11 -6.25 -18.90
N GLU A 15 -11.92 -7.11 -19.91
CA GLU A 15 -10.63 -7.76 -20.19
C GLU A 15 -9.46 -6.78 -20.38
N ASN A 16 -9.75 -5.58 -20.90
CA ASN A 16 -8.75 -4.56 -21.20
C ASN A 16 -8.53 -3.56 -20.06
N VAL A 17 -9.31 -3.61 -18.98
CA VAL A 17 -9.24 -2.63 -17.87
C VAL A 17 -9.04 -3.35 -16.55
N ALA A 18 -8.00 -2.94 -15.83
CA ALA A 18 -7.75 -3.33 -14.44
C ALA A 18 -7.95 -2.11 -13.54
N ILE A 19 -8.58 -2.31 -12.39
CA ILE A 19 -8.65 -1.31 -11.33
C ILE A 19 -8.13 -1.98 -10.06
N ASP A 20 -7.15 -1.36 -9.44
CA ASP A 20 -6.54 -1.85 -8.21
C ASP A 20 -6.61 -0.80 -7.10
N VAL A 21 -6.82 -1.31 -5.89
CA VAL A 21 -6.76 -0.54 -4.65
C VAL A 21 -5.89 -1.29 -3.68
N THR A 22 -4.86 -0.62 -3.18
CA THR A 22 -3.91 -1.21 -2.24
C THR A 22 -3.78 -0.31 -1.03
N TYR A 23 -3.83 -0.92 0.16
CA TYR A 23 -3.55 -0.25 1.40
C TYR A 23 -2.32 -0.86 2.04
N GLU A 24 -1.33 -0.04 2.31
CA GLU A 24 -0.08 -0.44 2.94
C GLU A 24 0.09 0.28 4.26
N HIS A 25 0.45 -0.46 5.30
CA HIS A 25 0.76 0.08 6.61
C HIS A 25 2.19 -0.24 6.99
N THR A 26 2.96 0.81 7.29
CA THR A 26 4.36 0.72 7.64
C THR A 26 4.55 1.23 9.07
N LYS A 27 5.19 0.40 9.91
CA LYS A 27 5.68 0.82 11.23
C LYS A 27 7.18 1.06 11.15
N LEU A 28 7.56 2.34 11.21
CA LEU A 28 8.95 2.76 11.30
C LEU A 28 9.31 2.97 12.77
N SER A 29 10.27 2.19 13.25
CA SER A 29 10.85 2.33 14.58
C SER A 29 12.30 2.74 14.43
N PHE A 30 12.57 4.03 14.62
CA PHE A 30 13.92 4.57 14.63
C PHE A 30 14.51 4.41 16.04
N GLU A 31 15.52 3.55 16.16
CA GLU A 31 16.14 3.17 17.44
C GLU A 31 16.92 4.32 18.11
N HIS A 32 17.10 5.45 17.42
CA HIS A 32 17.96 6.57 17.83
C HIS A 32 17.24 7.94 17.91
N THR A 33 15.90 7.99 17.94
CA THR A 33 15.15 9.26 18.03
C THR A 33 13.95 9.10 18.96
N THR A 34 13.50 10.16 19.63
CA THR A 34 12.31 10.19 20.50
C THR A 34 11.02 9.72 19.80
N LEU A 35 11.03 9.64 18.46
CA LEU A 35 9.96 9.15 17.60
C LEU A 35 9.98 7.61 17.53
N LYS A 36 9.60 6.96 18.62
CA LYS A 36 9.77 5.51 18.81
C LYS A 36 8.84 4.64 17.94
N ASN A 37 7.74 5.17 17.41
CA ASN A 37 6.75 4.42 16.63
C ASN A 37 5.98 5.33 15.65
N ILE A 38 6.51 5.53 14.45
CA ILE A 38 5.77 6.24 13.39
C ILE A 38 4.95 5.21 12.63
N LYS A 39 3.63 5.40 12.61
CA LYS A 39 2.69 4.58 11.83
C LYS A 39 2.29 5.36 10.58
N VAL A 40 2.69 4.86 9.42
CA VAL A 40 2.34 5.45 8.12
C VAL A 40 1.37 4.50 7.44
N GLY A 41 0.20 5.01 7.04
CA GLY A 41 -0.76 4.28 6.21
C GLY A 41 -0.85 4.95 4.84
N THR A 42 -0.55 4.19 3.78
CA THR A 42 -0.56 4.66 2.39
C THR A 42 -1.67 3.96 1.64
N TRP A 43 -2.49 4.74 0.94
CA TRP A 43 -3.49 4.23 0.01
C TRP A 43 -2.99 4.46 -1.42
N MET A 44 -3.04 3.42 -2.24
CA MET A 44 -2.74 3.46 -3.66
C MET A 44 -3.98 3.07 -4.45
N LEU A 45 -4.29 3.87 -5.47
CA LEU A 45 -5.34 3.61 -6.43
C LEU A 45 -4.72 3.56 -7.82
N GLY A 46 -4.97 2.46 -8.54
CA GLY A 46 -4.43 2.21 -9.86
C GLY A 46 -5.53 1.92 -10.88
N VAL A 47 -5.28 2.36 -12.12
CA VAL A 47 -6.05 1.96 -13.29
C VAL A 47 -5.08 1.52 -14.38
N GLY A 48 -5.25 0.31 -14.87
CA GLY A 48 -4.48 -0.27 -15.96
C GLY A 48 -5.34 -0.43 -17.20
N TYR A 49 -4.79 -0.13 -18.37
CA TYR A 49 -5.40 -0.44 -19.65
C TYR A 49 -4.43 -1.25 -20.51
N ARG A 50 -4.91 -2.32 -21.17
CA ARG A 50 -4.11 -3.17 -22.04
C ARG A 50 -4.71 -3.26 -23.44
N PHE A 51 -3.88 -2.95 -24.44
CA PHE A 51 -4.14 -3.07 -25.87
C PHE A 51 -3.84 -4.48 -26.38
#